data_AF-A0A7S0W276-F1
#
_entry.id   AF-A0A7S0W276-F1
#
_cell.length_a   1.000
_cell.length_b   1.000
_cell.length_c   1.000
_cell.angle_alpha   90.00
_cell.angle_beta   90.00
_cell.angle_gamma   90.00
#
_symmetry.space_group_name_H-M   'P 1'
#
loop_
_entity.id
_entity.type
_entity.pdbx_description
1 polymer ?
#
loop_
_entity_poly.entity_id
_entity_poly.type
_entity_poly.pdbx_seq_one_letter_code
_entity_poly.pdbx_strand_id
1 'polypeptide(L)'
;MSTGGMGGSFNSATSGQSSKQAGVGLLLAETENSNMVMVKQVVPRGSADRTRQVRVGDQIVKVGGYDVVGMGVTDIRNIIVGEQGSRVAMRFRRPESNEVFEIELVRGTPEFLDQGAAYSAGQPQSYAQTGFPQGPSIYQSGGARMPQQNMKQYMLGTTWSQEMFNQLPPPQPRVSYVDPAKALQDENEWLRSALRMAETTMMRHRQDLGTCREQFVQHKVDCEARVKKMEEANRSKDDERRDAEQALLSAEEYRRSLEVRLREAQRRSEWMRETDAQIQDNERARVEYLAEVKRRADTERVDMEQELRRLQEDLETEKNARQEAEQREQSLRSDFNRLADHRVDAGGGTRDTRSSFDTNIGESFGGQGYGGGYPAQPQSQPQSELMLA
;
A
#
# COMPACT_ATOMS: atom_id res chain seq x y z
N MET A 1 37.50 -14.76 61.49
CA MET A 1 36.07 -14.60 61.15
C MET A 1 35.57 -15.97 60.70
N SER A 2 35.08 -16.79 61.64
CA SER A 2 33.64 -17.12 61.84
C SER A 2 33.02 -17.84 60.62
N THR A 3 32.95 -19.18 60.56
CA THR A 3 31.93 -20.14 61.10
C THR A 3 30.59 -20.22 60.34
N GLY A 4 30.24 -21.45 59.92
CA GLY A 4 28.86 -21.98 59.76
C GLY A 4 28.21 -21.77 58.38
N GLY A 5 27.43 -22.71 57.80
CA GLY A 5 26.85 -23.94 58.32
C GLY A 5 26.05 -24.69 57.23
N MET A 6 25.68 -25.92 57.57
CA MET A 6 24.91 -26.92 56.81
C MET A 6 23.41 -26.59 56.68
N GLY A 7 22.72 -27.28 55.76
CA GLY A 7 21.25 -27.50 55.72
C GLY A 7 20.59 -26.78 54.54
N GLY A 8 19.76 -27.38 53.67
CA GLY A 8 18.94 -28.58 53.77
C GLY A 8 17.49 -28.19 53.47
N SER A 9 16.92 -28.71 52.37
CA SER A 9 15.49 -28.67 51.96
C SER A 9 14.93 -27.28 51.57
N PHE A 10 14.05 -27.12 50.58
CA PHE A 10 12.93 -27.95 50.15
C PHE A 10 12.67 -27.84 48.65
N ASN A 11 12.31 -28.98 48.04
CA ASN A 11 11.54 -29.00 46.79
C ASN A 11 10.26 -28.18 46.97
N SER A 12 10.01 -27.22 46.08
CA SER A 12 8.64 -26.99 45.60
C SER A 12 8.65 -27.12 44.09
N ALA A 13 8.31 -28.32 43.64
CA ALA A 13 7.75 -28.53 42.32
C ALA A 13 6.43 -27.74 42.28
N THR A 14 6.51 -26.44 41.99
CA THR A 14 5.33 -25.67 41.62
C THR A 14 5.12 -25.98 40.15
N SER A 15 4.21 -26.93 39.91
CA SER A 15 3.64 -27.21 38.61
C SER A 15 3.47 -25.91 37.83
N GLY A 16 4.17 -25.79 36.70
CA GLY A 16 3.90 -24.76 35.70
C GLY A 16 2.51 -24.99 35.14
N GLN A 17 1.48 -24.49 35.82
CA GLN A 17 0.23 -24.18 35.18
C GLN A 17 0.53 -23.05 34.21
N SER A 18 0.63 -23.38 32.92
CA SER A 18 0.43 -22.37 31.89
C SER A 18 -0.94 -21.76 32.16
N SER A 19 -0.97 -20.51 32.62
CA SER A 19 -2.21 -19.79 32.85
C SER A 19 -2.91 -19.69 31.50
N LYS A 20 -3.92 -20.53 31.28
CA LYS A 20 -4.71 -20.49 30.05
C LYS A 20 -5.35 -19.12 29.99
N GLN A 21 -4.93 -18.28 29.06
CA GLN A 21 -5.53 -16.96 28.89
C GLN A 21 -6.86 -17.10 28.13
N ALA A 22 -7.88 -16.42 28.61
CA ALA A 22 -9.21 -16.41 28.01
C ALA A 22 -9.83 -15.01 28.07
N GLY A 23 -10.71 -14.71 27.11
CA GLY A 23 -11.54 -13.51 27.12
C GLY A 23 -12.94 -13.79 27.68
N VAL A 24 -13.85 -12.83 27.50
CA VAL A 24 -15.24 -12.88 28.03
C VAL A 24 -16.29 -13.22 26.97
N GLY A 25 -15.88 -13.56 25.74
CA GLY A 25 -16.78 -13.95 24.65
C GLY A 25 -17.46 -12.77 23.95
N LEU A 26 -16.73 -11.67 23.73
CA LEU A 26 -17.18 -10.50 22.97
C LEU A 26 -16.26 -10.26 21.77
N LEU A 27 -16.85 -9.90 20.64
CA LEU A 27 -16.15 -9.36 19.47
C LEU A 27 -16.37 -7.85 19.44
N LEU A 28 -15.28 -7.09 19.38
CA LEU A 28 -15.29 -5.64 19.44
C LEU A 28 -15.05 -5.03 18.05
N ALA A 29 -15.64 -3.86 17.81
CA ALA A 29 -15.37 -3.03 16.64
C ALA A 29 -15.11 -1.59 17.06
N GLU A 30 -14.25 -0.92 16.31
CA GLU A 30 -14.01 0.51 16.43
C GLU A 30 -14.94 1.27 15.50
N THR A 31 -15.47 2.40 15.96
CA THR A 31 -16.22 3.32 15.09
C THR A 31 -15.24 4.31 14.46
N GLU A 32 -15.24 4.40 13.12
CA GLU A 32 -14.30 5.20 12.31
C GLU A 32 -14.26 6.70 12.67
N ASN A 33 -15.32 7.22 13.31
CA ASN A 33 -15.48 8.66 13.53
C ASN A 33 -15.27 9.11 14.99
N SER A 34 -15.07 8.21 15.96
CA SER A 34 -15.12 8.61 17.39
C SER A 34 -14.21 7.84 18.36
N ASN A 35 -13.26 7.03 17.87
CA ASN A 35 -12.38 6.17 18.69
C ASN A 35 -13.14 5.42 19.80
N MET A 36 -14.37 5.04 19.49
CA MET A 36 -15.29 4.44 20.45
C MET A 36 -15.47 2.99 20.08
N VAL A 37 -15.30 2.14 21.09
CA VAL A 37 -15.33 0.68 20.91
C VAL A 37 -16.68 0.13 21.32
N MET A 38 -17.30 -0.59 20.38
CA MET A 38 -18.63 -1.16 20.52
C MET A 38 -18.61 -2.68 20.35
N VAL A 39 -19.60 -3.35 20.91
CA VAL A 39 -19.81 -4.79 20.75
C VAL A 39 -20.33 -5.07 19.34
N LYS A 40 -19.50 -5.69 18.51
CA LYS A 40 -19.85 -6.16 17.16
C LYS A 40 -20.65 -7.46 17.21
N GLN A 41 -20.25 -8.37 18.09
CA GLN A 41 -20.87 -9.68 18.22
C GLN A 41 -20.69 -10.23 19.63
N VAL A 42 -21.69 -10.97 20.11
CA VAL A 42 -21.61 -11.76 21.33
C VAL A 42 -21.40 -13.23 20.95
N VAL A 43 -20.39 -13.88 21.55
CA VAL A 43 -20.05 -15.28 21.24
C VAL A 43 -21.08 -16.21 21.91
N PRO A 44 -21.78 -17.07 21.15
CA PRO A 44 -22.76 -18.00 21.72
C PRO A 44 -22.14 -18.89 22.79
N ARG A 45 -22.87 -19.09 23.91
CA ARG A 45 -22.42 -19.85 25.10
C ARG A 45 -21.21 -19.24 25.82
N GLY A 46 -20.72 -18.07 25.39
CA GLY A 46 -19.67 -17.32 26.09
C GLY A 46 -20.17 -16.64 27.37
N SER A 47 -19.27 -16.07 28.17
CA SER A 47 -19.66 -15.42 29.43
C SER A 47 -20.63 -14.27 29.22
N ALA A 48 -20.39 -13.41 28.22
CA ALA A 48 -21.29 -12.30 27.91
C ALA A 48 -22.69 -12.77 27.47
N ASP A 49 -22.78 -13.83 26.66
CA ASP A 49 -24.04 -14.40 26.19
C ASP A 49 -24.90 -14.97 27.35
N ARG A 50 -24.25 -15.67 28.30
CA ARG A 50 -24.93 -16.26 29.46
C ARG A 50 -25.59 -15.22 30.36
N THR A 51 -25.05 -14.01 30.41
CA THR A 51 -25.66 -12.94 31.20
C THR A 51 -26.91 -12.34 30.55
N ARG A 52 -27.05 -12.46 29.22
CA ARG A 52 -28.14 -11.88 28.40
C ARG A 52 -28.37 -10.37 28.55
N GLN A 53 -27.46 -9.66 29.21
CA GLN A 53 -27.55 -8.21 29.43
C GLN A 53 -26.82 -7.42 28.33
N VAL A 54 -25.70 -7.96 27.83
CA VAL A 54 -24.89 -7.34 26.78
C VAL A 54 -25.47 -7.68 25.41
N ARG A 55 -25.62 -6.65 24.56
CA ARG A 55 -26.16 -6.77 23.20
C ARG A 55 -25.18 -6.19 22.18
N VAL A 56 -25.38 -6.57 20.92
CA VAL A 56 -24.68 -5.95 19.79
C VAL A 56 -25.04 -4.47 19.75
N GLY A 57 -24.03 -3.61 19.60
CA GLY A 57 -24.18 -2.15 19.62
C GLY A 57 -23.90 -1.48 20.95
N ASP A 58 -23.80 -2.22 22.06
CA ASP A 58 -23.44 -1.65 23.36
C ASP A 58 -21.98 -1.15 23.34
N GLN A 59 -21.73 0.03 23.92
CA GLN A 59 -20.43 0.70 23.93
C GLN A 59 -19.70 0.42 25.23
N ILE A 60 -18.40 0.14 25.16
CA ILE A 60 -17.60 -0.13 26.37
C ILE A 60 -17.10 1.18 26.93
N VAL A 61 -17.43 1.45 28.19
CA VAL A 61 -17.01 2.65 28.91
C VAL A 61 -15.88 2.33 29.88
N LYS A 62 -15.99 1.23 30.63
CA LYS A 62 -14.95 0.80 31.58
C LYS A 62 -14.72 -0.70 31.55
N VAL A 63 -13.47 -1.11 31.76
CA VAL A 63 -13.08 -2.51 31.93
C VAL A 63 -12.24 -2.65 33.20
N GLY A 64 -12.76 -3.40 34.17
CA GLY A 64 -12.23 -3.48 35.52
C GLY A 64 -12.25 -2.10 36.18
N GLY A 65 -11.06 -1.62 36.55
CA GLY A 65 -10.84 -0.28 37.11
C GLY A 65 -10.43 0.78 36.08
N TYR A 66 -10.27 0.43 34.80
CA TYR A 66 -9.76 1.34 33.78
C TYR A 66 -10.89 1.96 32.95
N ASP A 67 -10.82 3.28 32.78
CA ASP A 67 -11.65 3.99 31.80
C ASP A 67 -11.08 3.76 30.41
N VAL A 68 -11.90 3.23 29.50
CA VAL A 68 -11.44 2.80 28.18
C VAL A 68 -11.96 3.71 27.06
N VAL A 69 -12.61 4.81 27.40
CA VAL A 69 -13.07 5.81 26.43
C VAL A 69 -11.85 6.43 25.72
N GLY A 70 -11.78 6.28 24.40
CA GLY A 70 -10.68 6.77 23.57
C GLY A 70 -9.49 5.82 23.44
N MET A 71 -9.54 4.62 24.05
CA MET A 71 -8.55 3.57 23.81
C MET A 71 -8.89 2.77 22.54
N GLY A 72 -7.86 2.34 21.80
CA GLY A 72 -8.04 1.51 20.62
C GLY A 72 -8.51 0.10 20.96
N VAL A 73 -9.15 -0.58 20.00
CA VAL A 73 -9.72 -1.93 20.21
C VAL A 73 -8.68 -2.94 20.71
N THR A 74 -7.43 -2.83 20.25
CA THR A 74 -6.32 -3.72 20.62
C THR A 74 -5.97 -3.61 22.11
N ASP A 75 -5.93 -2.38 22.65
CA ASP A 75 -5.58 -2.15 24.05
C ASP A 75 -6.68 -2.64 24.98
N ILE A 76 -7.94 -2.37 24.62
CA ILE A 76 -9.11 -2.86 25.35
C ILE A 76 -9.14 -4.39 25.36
N ARG A 77 -8.79 -5.03 24.23
CA ARG A 77 -8.68 -6.49 24.15
C ARG A 77 -7.66 -7.05 25.13
N ASN A 78 -6.50 -6.40 25.24
CA ASN A 78 -5.44 -6.83 26.16
C ASN A 78 -5.86 -6.75 27.64
N ILE A 79 -6.75 -5.80 28.00
CA ILE A 79 -7.29 -5.66 29.36
C ILE A 79 -8.39 -6.71 29.64
N ILE A 80 -9.17 -7.06 28.61
CA ILE A 80 -10.24 -8.06 28.71
C ILE A 80 -9.67 -9.48 28.82
N VAL A 81 -8.62 -9.79 28.06
CA VAL A 81 -7.97 -11.10 28.08
C VAL A 81 -7.16 -11.24 29.37
N GLY A 82 -7.38 -12.34 30.09
CA GLY A 82 -6.71 -12.61 31.36
C GLY A 82 -6.78 -14.09 31.71
N GLU A 83 -6.43 -14.44 32.93
CA GLU A 83 -6.43 -15.83 33.39
C GLU A 83 -7.83 -16.45 33.29
N GLN A 84 -7.94 -17.63 32.69
CA GLN A 84 -9.19 -18.39 32.60
C GLN A 84 -9.72 -18.71 34.01
N GLY A 85 -10.99 -18.39 34.25
CA GLY A 85 -11.66 -18.50 35.55
C GLY A 85 -11.67 -17.20 36.36
N SER A 86 -10.84 -16.22 36.01
CA SER A 86 -10.87 -14.90 36.67
C SER A 86 -12.08 -14.07 36.24
N ARG A 87 -12.47 -13.08 37.05
CA ARG A 87 -13.61 -12.20 36.80
C ARG A 87 -13.17 -10.81 36.38
N VAL A 88 -14.01 -10.12 35.61
CA VAL A 88 -13.82 -8.73 35.21
C VAL A 88 -15.15 -7.99 35.22
N ALA A 89 -15.21 -6.89 35.97
CA ALA A 89 -16.33 -5.97 35.91
C ALA A 89 -16.21 -5.13 34.64
N MET A 90 -17.27 -5.00 33.86
CA MET A 90 -17.28 -4.19 32.64
C MET A 90 -18.51 -3.29 32.64
N ARG A 91 -18.29 -2.02 32.30
CA ARG A 91 -19.36 -1.03 32.22
C ARG A 91 -19.66 -0.72 30.76
N PHE A 92 -20.93 -0.85 30.40
CA PHE A 92 -21.43 -0.64 29.05
C PHE A 92 -22.40 0.55 29.04
N ARG A 93 -22.47 1.23 27.89
CA ARG A 93 -23.45 2.26 27.57
C ARG A 93 -24.26 1.84 26.36
N ARG A 94 -25.59 1.82 26.48
CA ARG A 94 -26.49 1.54 25.36
C ARG A 94 -26.82 2.82 24.60
N PRO A 95 -26.50 2.92 23.29
CA PRO A 95 -26.71 4.17 22.53
C PRO A 95 -28.19 4.55 22.38
N GLU A 96 -29.10 3.57 22.34
CA GLU A 96 -30.54 3.80 22.13
C GLU A 96 -31.25 4.43 23.34
N SER A 97 -30.87 4.03 24.56
CA SER A 97 -31.48 4.49 25.81
C SER A 97 -30.58 5.40 26.64
N ASN A 98 -29.31 5.57 26.23
CA ASN A 98 -28.25 6.19 27.02
C ASN A 98 -28.07 5.57 28.42
N GLU A 99 -28.52 4.34 28.60
CA GLU A 99 -28.43 3.60 29.86
C GLU A 99 -27.00 3.09 30.06
N VAL A 100 -26.46 3.28 31.26
CA VAL A 100 -25.14 2.78 31.65
C VAL A 100 -25.33 1.69 32.69
N PHE A 101 -24.83 0.49 32.40
CA PHE A 101 -24.92 -0.66 33.30
C PHE A 101 -23.55 -1.33 33.44
N GLU A 102 -23.35 -1.98 34.59
CA GLU A 102 -22.10 -2.66 34.92
C GLU A 102 -22.36 -4.14 35.18
N ILE A 103 -21.49 -4.99 34.64
CA ILE A 103 -21.65 -6.43 34.70
C ILE A 103 -20.33 -7.13 34.98
N GLU A 104 -20.37 -8.12 35.86
CA GLU A 104 -19.22 -8.99 36.14
C GLU A 104 -19.24 -10.19 35.21
N LEU A 105 -18.19 -10.35 34.40
CA LEU A 105 -18.02 -11.43 33.44
C LEU A 105 -16.87 -12.35 33.86
N VAL A 106 -17.01 -13.64 33.57
CA VAL A 106 -15.98 -14.65 33.83
C VAL A 106 -15.17 -14.87 32.57
N ARG A 107 -13.84 -14.82 32.68
CA ARG A 107 -12.93 -15.11 31.57
C ARG A 107 -12.89 -16.62 31.32
N GLY A 108 -13.23 -17.06 30.12
CA GLY A 108 -13.28 -18.50 29.82
C GLY A 108 -13.75 -18.80 28.40
N THR A 109 -13.37 -19.98 27.89
CA THR A 109 -13.97 -20.51 26.67
C THR A 109 -15.37 -21.08 27.00
N PRO A 110 -16.27 -21.21 26.01
CA PRO A 110 -17.58 -21.82 26.23
C PRO A 110 -17.51 -23.17 26.94
N GLU A 111 -16.53 -24.01 26.58
CA GLU A 111 -16.32 -25.35 27.13
C GLU A 111 -15.92 -25.29 28.62
N PHE A 112 -15.10 -24.31 29.01
CA PHE A 112 -14.71 -24.09 30.39
C PHE A 112 -15.91 -23.66 31.25
N LEU A 113 -16.75 -22.77 30.73
CA LEU A 113 -17.93 -22.28 31.44
C LEU A 113 -19.01 -23.37 31.58
N ASP A 114 -19.15 -24.28 30.61
CA ASP A 114 -20.04 -25.44 30.71
C ASP A 114 -19.59 -26.43 31.80
N GLN A 115 -18.28 -26.63 31.96
CA GLN A 115 -17.71 -27.46 33.03
C GLN A 115 -17.83 -26.81 34.41
N GLY A 116 -17.63 -25.49 34.50
CA GLY A 116 -17.73 -24.73 35.76
C GLY A 116 -19.17 -24.58 36.29
N ALA A 117 -20.17 -24.55 35.42
CA ALA A 117 -21.58 -24.49 35.82
C ALA A 117 -22.01 -25.73 36.64
N ALA A 118 -21.39 -26.89 36.40
CA ALA A 118 -21.64 -28.12 37.15
C ALA A 118 -21.17 -28.05 38.62
N TYR A 119 -20.23 -27.16 38.97
CA TYR A 119 -19.67 -27.02 40.33
C TYR A 119 -20.33 -25.92 41.16
N SER A 120 -21.22 -25.10 40.59
CA SER A 120 -21.88 -23.99 41.30
C SER A 120 -23.29 -24.32 41.80
N ALA A 121 -23.83 -25.51 41.49
CA ALA A 121 -25.18 -25.94 41.84
C ALA A 121 -25.25 -27.04 42.92
N GLY A 122 -24.16 -27.31 43.65
CA GLY A 122 -24.16 -28.31 44.72
C GLY A 122 -23.16 -27.96 45.80
N GLN A 123 -23.62 -27.33 46.88
CA GLN A 123 -22.92 -27.43 48.16
C GLN A 123 -23.12 -28.85 48.72
N PRO A 124 -22.06 -29.63 49.00
CA PRO A 124 -22.17 -30.75 49.92
C PRO A 124 -21.98 -30.19 51.33
N GLN A 125 -23.02 -30.30 52.15
CA GLN A 125 -22.87 -30.18 53.60
C GLN A 125 -21.85 -31.20 54.10
N SER A 126 -21.07 -30.73 55.06
CA SER A 126 -20.12 -31.47 55.88
C SER A 126 -20.62 -32.85 56.33
N TYR A 127 -19.84 -33.88 56.04
CA TYR A 127 -19.98 -35.21 56.66
C TYR A 127 -19.44 -35.15 58.09
N ALA A 128 -20.36 -35.02 59.05
CA ALA A 128 -20.11 -35.37 60.43
C ALA A 128 -20.32 -36.88 60.62
N GLN A 129 -19.38 -37.45 61.35
CA GLN A 129 -19.18 -38.85 61.64
C GLN A 129 -20.18 -39.36 62.70
N THR A 130 -21.08 -40.27 62.33
CA THR A 130 -21.81 -41.12 63.31
C THR A 130 -22.25 -42.45 62.70
N GLY A 131 -21.77 -43.56 63.28
CA GLY A 131 -22.57 -44.72 63.67
C GLY A 131 -23.22 -45.59 62.59
N PHE A 132 -22.67 -46.80 62.40
CA PHE A 132 -23.36 -47.94 61.78
C PHE A 132 -24.65 -48.31 62.55
N PRO A 133 -25.78 -48.57 61.87
CA PRO A 133 -26.78 -49.50 62.35
C PRO A 133 -26.64 -50.83 61.61
N GLN A 134 -26.49 -51.90 62.40
CA GLN A 134 -26.60 -53.29 61.97
C GLN A 134 -27.99 -53.51 61.34
N GLY A 135 -28.04 -53.84 60.05
CA GLY A 135 -29.26 -54.32 59.39
C GLY A 135 -29.53 -55.78 59.79
N PRO A 136 -30.80 -56.19 59.95
CA PRO A 136 -31.11 -57.56 60.38
C PRO A 136 -30.70 -58.57 59.31
N SER A 137 -30.14 -59.69 59.78
CA SER A 137 -29.74 -60.85 58.98
C SER A 137 -30.90 -61.40 58.14
N ILE A 138 -30.64 -61.63 56.85
CA ILE A 138 -31.63 -62.01 55.83
C ILE A 138 -32.01 -63.51 55.85
N TYR A 139 -31.43 -64.31 56.76
CA TYR A 139 -31.70 -65.75 56.84
C TYR A 139 -32.91 -66.14 57.70
N GLN A 140 -33.72 -65.17 58.14
CA GLN A 140 -34.86 -65.43 59.03
C GLN A 140 -36.17 -64.84 58.50
N SER A 141 -36.64 -65.32 57.35
CA SER A 141 -38.08 -65.41 57.08
C SER A 141 -38.33 -66.37 55.92
N GLY A 142 -39.04 -67.46 56.20
CA GLY A 142 -39.59 -68.30 55.16
C GLY A 142 -40.68 -67.55 54.38
N GLY A 143 -40.68 -67.72 53.06
CA GLY A 143 -41.92 -67.68 52.28
C GLY A 143 -42.39 -66.35 51.65
N ALA A 144 -41.58 -65.30 51.58
CA ALA A 144 -41.98 -64.06 50.88
C ALA A 144 -41.03 -63.70 49.72
N ARG A 145 -41.52 -63.90 48.50
CA ARG A 145 -40.86 -63.53 47.23
C ARG A 145 -40.89 -62.00 47.06
N MET A 146 -39.81 -61.42 46.55
CA MET A 146 -39.63 -59.97 46.46
C MET A 146 -40.66 -59.27 45.54
N PRO A 147 -41.21 -58.10 45.92
CA PRO A 147 -42.14 -57.33 45.10
C PRO A 147 -41.44 -56.59 43.94
N GLN A 148 -42.13 -56.49 42.80
CA GLN A 148 -41.64 -55.91 41.51
C GLN A 148 -41.03 -54.50 41.62
N GLN A 149 -41.47 -53.68 42.59
CA GLN A 149 -40.92 -52.34 42.80
C GLN A 149 -39.45 -52.36 43.21
N ASN A 150 -38.98 -53.41 43.89
CA ASN A 150 -37.59 -53.49 44.31
C ASN A 150 -36.65 -54.03 43.22
N MET A 151 -37.15 -54.59 42.12
CA MET A 151 -36.28 -55.10 41.05
C MET A 151 -35.47 -53.98 40.39
N LYS A 152 -36.07 -52.78 40.25
CA LYS A 152 -35.38 -51.56 39.81
C LYS A 152 -34.23 -51.17 40.73
N GLN A 153 -34.30 -51.54 42.00
CA GLN A 153 -33.31 -51.22 43.03
C GLN A 153 -32.17 -52.23 43.11
N TYR A 154 -32.40 -53.50 42.75
CA TYR A 154 -31.38 -54.56 42.77
C TYR A 154 -30.59 -54.71 41.44
N MET A 155 -31.06 -54.11 40.34
CA MET A 155 -30.35 -54.09 39.05
C MET A 155 -29.61 -52.76 38.78
N LEU A 156 -29.19 -52.06 39.83
CA LEU A 156 -28.62 -50.70 39.79
C LEU A 156 -27.19 -50.61 39.18
N GLY A 157 -26.87 -51.48 38.23
CA GLY A 157 -25.63 -51.47 37.45
C GLY A 157 -25.78 -51.81 35.97
N THR A 158 -26.95 -52.27 35.51
CA THR A 158 -27.24 -52.49 34.09
C THR A 158 -28.43 -51.64 33.68
N THR A 159 -28.19 -50.62 32.87
CA THR A 159 -29.20 -49.68 32.38
C THR A 159 -30.16 -50.36 31.41
N TRP A 160 -31.10 -51.13 31.94
CA TRP A 160 -32.28 -51.54 31.19
C TRP A 160 -33.12 -50.30 30.91
N SER A 161 -33.31 -49.96 29.64
CA SER A 161 -34.19 -48.86 29.24
C SER A 161 -35.64 -49.21 29.58
N GLN A 162 -36.48 -48.20 29.81
CA GLN A 162 -37.92 -48.36 30.03
C GLN A 162 -38.58 -49.19 28.91
N GLU A 163 -38.04 -49.09 27.70
CA GLU A 163 -38.47 -49.81 26.51
C GLU A 163 -38.09 -51.30 26.54
N MET A 164 -36.89 -51.65 27.04
CA MET A 164 -36.53 -53.05 27.28
C MET A 164 -37.42 -53.70 28.35
N PHE A 165 -37.78 -52.94 29.39
CA PHE A 165 -38.66 -53.44 30.44
C PHE A 165 -40.08 -53.74 29.94
N ASN A 166 -40.57 -52.95 28.98
CA ASN A 166 -41.88 -53.15 28.35
C ASN A 166 -41.91 -54.32 27.35
N GLN A 167 -40.75 -54.74 26.82
CA GLN A 167 -40.63 -55.89 25.92
C GLN A 167 -40.44 -57.23 26.66
N LEU A 168 -40.30 -57.20 28.00
CA LEU A 168 -40.26 -58.42 28.79
C LEU A 168 -41.61 -59.16 28.73
N PRO A 169 -41.63 -60.50 28.63
CA PRO A 169 -42.86 -61.28 28.72
C PRO A 169 -43.52 -60.95 30.05
N PRO A 170 -44.84 -60.69 30.07
CA PRO A 170 -45.54 -60.41 31.29
C PRO A 170 -45.34 -61.57 32.27
N PRO A 171 -45.06 -61.29 33.56
CA PRO A 171 -44.94 -62.35 34.55
C PRO A 171 -46.24 -63.15 34.56
N GLN A 172 -46.13 -64.48 34.58
CA GLN A 172 -47.29 -65.37 34.52
C GLN A 172 -48.32 -64.95 35.58
N PRO A 173 -49.63 -64.91 35.24
CA PRO A 173 -50.68 -64.58 36.20
C PRO A 173 -50.61 -65.54 37.40
N ARG A 174 -50.95 -65.07 38.60
CA ARG A 174 -50.89 -65.88 39.84
C ARG A 174 -51.79 -67.10 39.70
N VAL A 175 -51.24 -68.22 39.25
CA VAL A 175 -51.87 -69.52 39.40
C VAL A 175 -51.60 -69.96 40.84
N SER A 176 -52.63 -70.39 41.56
CA SER A 176 -52.43 -71.04 42.86
C SER A 176 -51.70 -72.36 42.60
N TYR A 177 -50.37 -72.34 42.63
CA TYR A 177 -49.57 -73.53 42.46
C TYR A 177 -49.83 -74.46 43.64
N VAL A 178 -50.46 -75.60 43.36
CA VAL A 178 -50.62 -76.70 44.32
C VAL A 178 -49.26 -77.36 44.60
N ASP A 179 -48.27 -77.12 43.74
CA ASP A 179 -46.91 -77.69 43.80
C ASP A 179 -45.82 -76.60 43.73
N PRO A 180 -45.05 -76.37 44.81
CA PRO A 180 -43.96 -75.38 44.86
C PRO A 180 -42.88 -75.59 43.80
N ALA A 181 -42.63 -76.82 43.36
CA ALA A 181 -41.59 -77.12 42.38
C ALA A 181 -41.91 -76.53 41.00
N LYS A 182 -43.19 -76.55 40.62
CA LYS A 182 -43.67 -76.06 39.32
C LYS A 182 -43.63 -74.53 39.25
N ALA A 183 -43.97 -73.83 40.35
CA ALA A 183 -43.86 -72.37 40.45
C ALA A 183 -42.41 -71.87 40.27
N LEU A 184 -41.45 -72.61 40.84
CA LEU A 184 -40.01 -72.34 40.70
C LEU A 184 -39.51 -72.62 39.29
N GLN A 185 -40.03 -73.66 38.61
CA GLN A 185 -39.70 -73.93 37.21
C GLN A 185 -40.18 -72.80 36.29
N ASP A 186 -41.43 -72.36 36.43
CA ASP A 186 -41.99 -71.27 35.63
C ASP A 186 -41.26 -69.94 35.84
N GLU A 187 -40.81 -69.65 37.07
CA GLU A 187 -39.95 -68.50 37.36
C GLU A 187 -38.58 -68.59 36.68
N ASN A 188 -37.93 -69.75 36.78
CA ASN A 188 -36.63 -69.97 36.15
C ASN A 188 -36.74 -69.86 34.63
N GLU A 189 -37.84 -70.32 34.04
CA GLU A 189 -38.08 -70.24 32.60
C GLU A 189 -38.32 -68.79 32.15
N TRP A 190 -39.06 -68.00 32.93
CA TRP A 190 -39.21 -66.56 32.71
C TRP A 190 -37.88 -65.81 32.83
N LEU A 191 -37.09 -66.07 33.89
CA LEU A 191 -35.77 -65.46 34.09
C LEU A 191 -34.80 -65.79 32.95
N ARG A 192 -34.80 -67.05 32.48
CA ARG A 192 -34.02 -67.47 31.31
C ARG A 192 -34.47 -66.74 30.04
N SER A 193 -35.77 -66.52 29.87
CA SER A 193 -36.30 -65.74 28.74
C SER A 193 -35.93 -64.26 28.80
N ALA A 194 -36.00 -63.66 29.99
CA ALA A 194 -35.57 -62.28 30.25
C ALA A 194 -34.08 -62.11 29.95
N LEU A 195 -33.25 -63.05 30.40
CA LEU A 195 -31.80 -63.03 30.16
C LEU A 195 -31.47 -63.11 28.67
N ARG A 196 -32.14 -63.98 27.91
CA ARG A 196 -31.96 -64.10 26.45
C ARG A 196 -32.29 -62.81 25.70
N MET A 197 -33.36 -62.10 26.08
CA MET A 197 -33.66 -60.80 25.44
C MET A 197 -32.70 -59.69 25.85
N ALA A 198 -32.26 -59.68 27.11
CA ALA A 198 -31.23 -58.76 27.57
C ALA A 198 -29.96 -58.92 26.75
N GLU A 199 -29.53 -60.17 26.56
CA GLU A 199 -28.36 -60.53 25.77
C GLU A 199 -28.51 -60.12 24.30
N THR A 200 -29.69 -60.37 23.71
CA THR A 200 -30.00 -59.96 22.33
C THR A 200 -29.97 -58.42 22.19
N THR A 201 -30.47 -57.68 23.17
CA THR A 201 -30.50 -56.22 23.14
C THR A 201 -29.11 -55.63 23.33
N MET A 202 -28.31 -56.19 24.24
CA MET A 202 -26.91 -55.81 24.41
C MET A 202 -26.09 -56.07 23.15
N MET A 203 -26.33 -57.21 22.47
CA MET A 203 -25.70 -57.50 21.18
C MET A 203 -26.07 -56.48 20.10
N ARG A 204 -27.35 -56.09 20.01
CA ARG A 204 -27.81 -55.08 19.07
C ARG A 204 -27.18 -53.71 19.34
N HIS A 205 -27.19 -53.24 20.60
CA HIS A 205 -26.54 -51.99 20.96
C HIS A 205 -25.03 -51.99 20.70
N ARG A 206 -24.37 -53.13 20.92
CA ARG A 206 -22.95 -53.28 20.57
C ARG A 206 -22.72 -53.13 19.07
N GLN A 207 -23.60 -53.67 18.24
CA GLN A 207 -23.55 -53.51 16.79
C GLN A 207 -23.81 -52.06 16.37
N ASP A 208 -24.84 -51.42 16.93
CA ASP A 208 -25.19 -50.02 16.65
C ASP A 208 -24.03 -49.08 17.03
N LEU A 209 -23.42 -49.27 18.20
CA LEU A 209 -22.23 -48.52 18.62
C LEU A 209 -21.03 -48.76 17.69
N GLY A 210 -20.86 -49.99 17.20
CA GLY A 210 -19.85 -50.32 16.19
C GLY A 210 -20.06 -49.50 14.91
N THR A 211 -21.28 -49.50 14.37
CA THR A 211 -21.61 -48.72 13.16
C THR A 211 -21.48 -47.21 13.38
N CYS A 212 -21.92 -46.67 14.52
CA CYS A 212 -21.76 -45.25 14.85
C CYS A 212 -20.28 -44.86 14.94
N ARG A 213 -19.43 -45.72 15.50
CA ARG A 213 -17.99 -45.49 15.58
C ARG A 213 -17.36 -45.45 14.19
N GLU A 214 -17.72 -46.39 13.31
CA GLU A 214 -17.24 -46.42 11.92
C GLU A 214 -17.64 -45.16 11.15
N GLN A 215 -18.90 -44.73 11.27
CA GLN A 215 -19.39 -43.49 10.66
C GLN A 215 -18.64 -42.26 11.17
N PHE A 216 -18.37 -42.19 12.47
CA PHE A 216 -17.62 -41.07 13.05
C PHE A 216 -16.17 -41.03 12.54
N VAL A 217 -15.51 -42.18 12.45
CA VAL A 217 -14.15 -42.28 11.89
C VAL A 217 -14.15 -41.86 10.42
N GLN A 218 -15.12 -42.34 9.63
CA GLN A 218 -15.23 -41.96 8.22
C GLN A 218 -15.46 -40.44 8.08
N HIS A 219 -16.40 -39.88 8.83
CA HIS A 219 -16.68 -38.44 8.78
C HIS A 219 -15.47 -37.60 9.21
N LYS A 220 -14.68 -38.07 10.18
CA LYS A 220 -13.42 -37.43 10.57
C LYS A 220 -12.43 -37.40 9.40
N VAL A 221 -12.23 -38.54 8.74
CA VAL A 221 -11.33 -38.64 7.58
C VAL A 221 -11.81 -37.75 6.44
N ASP A 222 -13.10 -37.73 6.15
CA ASP A 222 -13.69 -36.89 5.11
C ASP A 222 -13.52 -35.40 5.42
N CYS A 223 -13.68 -35.00 6.69
CA CYS A 223 -13.42 -33.62 7.13
C CYS A 223 -11.95 -33.24 6.98
N GLU A 224 -11.03 -34.10 7.41
CA GLU A 224 -9.58 -33.87 7.25
C GLU A 224 -9.19 -33.77 5.77
N ALA A 225 -9.76 -34.61 4.90
CA ALA A 225 -9.55 -34.55 3.45
C ALA A 225 -10.08 -33.24 2.84
N ARG A 226 -11.26 -32.77 3.28
CA ARG A 226 -11.82 -31.49 2.84
C ARG A 226 -10.96 -30.29 3.27
N VAL A 227 -10.47 -30.30 4.50
CA VAL A 227 -9.56 -29.26 5.01
C VAL A 227 -8.27 -29.25 4.20
N LYS A 228 -7.66 -30.41 3.97
CA LYS A 228 -6.45 -30.54 3.16
C LYS A 228 -6.64 -29.99 1.74
N LYS A 229 -7.75 -30.33 1.08
CA LYS A 229 -8.07 -29.81 -0.26
C LYS A 229 -8.25 -28.29 -0.27
N MET A 230 -8.88 -27.74 0.78
CA MET A 230 -9.03 -26.29 0.93
C MET A 230 -7.69 -25.58 1.15
N GLU A 231 -6.79 -26.16 1.96
CA GLU A 231 -5.44 -25.63 2.16
C GLU A 231 -4.60 -25.67 0.88
N GLU A 232 -4.68 -26.75 0.10
CA GLU A 232 -4.01 -26.86 -1.19
C GLU A 232 -4.52 -25.81 -2.18
N ALA A 233 -5.84 -25.60 -2.25
CA ALA A 233 -6.43 -24.57 -3.09
C ALA A 233 -6.03 -23.15 -2.65
N ASN A 234 -5.93 -22.90 -1.34
CA ASN A 234 -5.46 -21.61 -0.83
C ASN A 234 -3.98 -21.39 -1.13
N ARG A 235 -3.13 -22.41 -0.96
CA ARG A 235 -1.71 -22.35 -1.34
C ARG A 235 -1.55 -22.02 -2.83
N SER A 236 -2.30 -22.68 -3.71
CA SER A 236 -2.29 -22.39 -5.15
C SER A 236 -2.65 -20.93 -5.45
N LYS A 237 -3.67 -20.39 -4.78
CA LYS A 237 -4.07 -18.98 -4.95
C LYS A 237 -3.04 -18.01 -4.42
N ASP A 238 -2.39 -18.34 -3.30
CA ASP A 238 -1.32 -17.51 -2.75
C ASP A 238 -0.10 -17.49 -3.69
N ASP A 239 0.22 -18.61 -4.33
CA ASP A 239 1.28 -18.69 -5.33
C ASP A 239 0.92 -17.91 -6.60
N GLU A 240 -0.30 -18.07 -7.14
CA GLU A 240 -0.80 -17.25 -8.27
C GLU A 240 -0.76 -15.74 -7.95
N ARG A 241 -1.11 -15.37 -6.71
CA ARG A 241 -1.03 -13.98 -6.25
C ARG A 241 0.41 -13.48 -6.23
N ARG A 242 1.37 -14.28 -5.74
CA ARG A 242 2.80 -13.91 -5.76
C ARG A 242 3.32 -13.72 -7.16
N ASP A 243 2.96 -14.60 -8.09
CA ASP A 243 3.36 -14.50 -9.50
C ASP A 243 2.78 -13.23 -10.15
N ALA A 244 1.52 -12.89 -9.84
CA ALA A 244 0.90 -11.66 -10.31
C ALA A 244 1.58 -10.40 -9.72
N GLU A 245 1.93 -10.42 -8.43
CA GLU A 245 2.67 -9.33 -7.78
C GLU A 245 4.07 -9.14 -8.41
N GLN A 246 4.79 -10.23 -8.71
CA GLN A 246 6.07 -10.16 -9.41
C GLN A 246 5.94 -9.64 -10.84
N ALA A 247 4.92 -10.09 -11.58
CA ALA A 247 4.65 -9.60 -12.92
C ALA A 247 4.38 -8.09 -12.93
N LEU A 248 3.59 -7.60 -11.96
CA LEU A 248 3.28 -6.17 -11.82
C LEU A 248 4.55 -5.36 -11.50
N LEU A 249 5.41 -5.86 -10.60
CA LEU A 249 6.68 -5.22 -10.29
C LEU A 249 7.59 -5.10 -11.54
N SER A 250 7.72 -6.18 -12.31
CA SER A 250 8.52 -6.18 -13.55
C SER A 250 7.96 -5.22 -14.61
N ALA A 251 6.63 -5.11 -14.70
CA ALA A 251 5.95 -4.18 -15.61
C ALA A 251 6.18 -2.72 -15.17
N GLU A 252 6.17 -2.43 -13.87
CA GLU A 252 6.50 -1.11 -13.34
C GLU A 252 7.95 -0.71 -13.60
N GLU A 253 8.90 -1.62 -13.42
CA GLU A 253 10.30 -1.40 -13.75
C GLU A 253 10.48 -1.10 -15.24
N TYR A 254 9.82 -1.89 -16.10
CA TYR A 254 9.83 -1.64 -17.54
C TYR A 254 9.24 -0.27 -17.89
N ARG A 255 8.10 0.09 -17.29
CA ARG A 255 7.46 1.41 -17.46
C ARG A 255 8.39 2.55 -17.05
N ARG A 256 9.04 2.44 -15.88
CA ARG A 256 10.02 3.44 -15.40
C ARG A 256 11.20 3.57 -16.37
N SER A 257 11.68 2.46 -16.90
CA SER A 257 12.76 2.47 -17.91
C SER A 257 12.36 3.22 -19.18
N LEU A 258 11.12 3.04 -19.64
CA LEU A 258 10.57 3.74 -20.80
C LEU A 258 10.38 5.23 -20.53
N GLU A 259 9.93 5.62 -19.33
CA GLU A 259 9.82 7.03 -18.97
C GLU A 259 11.18 7.75 -19.00
N VAL A 260 12.24 7.09 -18.51
CA VAL A 260 13.60 7.66 -18.56
C VAL A 260 14.03 7.86 -20.01
N ARG A 261 13.84 6.86 -20.87
CA ARG A 261 14.13 6.96 -22.32
C ARG A 261 13.31 8.05 -23.01
N LEU A 262 12.04 8.19 -22.64
CA LEU A 262 11.16 9.24 -23.18
C LEU A 262 11.65 10.63 -22.78
N ARG A 263 11.96 10.85 -21.49
CA ARG A 263 12.52 12.12 -21.01
C ARG A 263 13.83 12.44 -21.70
N GLU A 264 14.68 11.45 -21.92
CA GLU A 264 15.93 11.64 -22.65
C GLU A 264 15.71 12.01 -24.11
N ALA A 265 14.78 11.34 -24.80
CA ALA A 265 14.40 11.67 -26.17
C ALA A 265 13.80 13.08 -26.29
N GLN A 266 12.97 13.49 -25.31
CA GLN A 266 12.42 14.85 -25.23
C GLN A 266 13.52 15.89 -25.09
N ARG A 267 14.46 15.71 -24.15
CA ARG A 267 15.60 16.62 -24.01
C ARG A 267 16.43 16.73 -25.28
N ARG A 268 16.69 15.61 -25.97
CA ARG A 268 17.39 15.63 -27.27
C ARG A 268 16.60 16.41 -28.31
N SER A 269 15.28 16.25 -28.37
CA SER A 269 14.42 17.01 -29.29
C SER A 269 14.41 18.50 -28.98
N GLU A 270 14.39 18.89 -27.71
CA GLU A 270 14.45 20.29 -27.29
C GLU A 270 15.80 20.91 -27.65
N TRP A 271 16.89 20.20 -27.36
CA TRP A 271 18.24 20.64 -27.72
C TRP A 271 18.39 20.83 -29.24
N MET A 272 17.85 19.92 -30.06
CA MET A 272 17.85 20.10 -31.52
C MET A 272 17.07 21.35 -31.94
N ARG A 273 15.88 21.60 -31.37
CA ARG A 273 15.09 22.80 -31.66
C ARG A 273 15.80 24.09 -31.27
N GLU A 274 16.44 24.11 -30.10
CA GLU A 274 17.20 25.27 -29.63
C GLU A 274 18.40 25.54 -30.54
N THR A 275 19.10 24.47 -30.94
CA THR A 275 20.22 24.56 -31.89
C THR A 275 19.76 25.10 -33.24
N ASP A 276 18.66 24.59 -33.79
CA ASP A 276 18.08 25.07 -35.05
C ASP A 276 17.65 26.54 -34.96
N ALA A 277 17.05 26.95 -33.83
CA ALA A 277 16.69 28.34 -33.60
C ALA A 277 17.92 29.24 -33.56
N GLN A 278 18.99 28.82 -32.88
CA GLN A 278 20.25 29.56 -32.84
C GLN A 278 20.91 29.68 -34.22
N ILE A 279 20.85 28.61 -35.04
CA ILE A 279 21.32 28.65 -36.43
C ILE A 279 20.52 29.67 -37.23
N GLN A 280 19.19 29.68 -37.10
CA GLN A 280 18.33 30.63 -37.81
C GLN A 280 18.60 32.07 -37.38
N ASP A 281 18.79 32.34 -36.09
CA ASP A 281 19.09 33.68 -35.60
C ASP A 281 20.47 34.16 -36.08
N ASN A 282 21.48 33.29 -36.07
CA ASN A 282 22.80 33.59 -36.64
C ASN A 282 22.70 33.91 -38.15
N GLU A 283 21.92 33.15 -38.91
CA GLU A 283 21.74 33.39 -40.34
C GLU A 283 20.98 34.70 -40.60
N ARG A 284 19.96 35.02 -39.79
CA ARG A 284 19.25 36.30 -39.85
C ARG A 284 20.21 37.47 -39.58
N ALA A 285 21.00 37.40 -38.53
CA ALA A 285 22.00 38.41 -38.19
C ALA A 285 23.03 38.58 -39.32
N ARG A 286 23.46 37.48 -39.94
CA ARG A 286 24.37 37.51 -41.10
C ARG A 286 23.74 38.21 -42.31
N VAL A 287 22.48 37.91 -42.63
CA VAL A 287 21.76 38.56 -43.73
C VAL A 287 21.58 40.05 -43.46
N GLU A 288 21.21 40.43 -42.24
CA GLU A 288 21.06 41.83 -41.83
C GLU A 288 22.39 42.59 -41.92
N TYR A 289 23.49 41.98 -41.47
CA TYR A 289 24.83 42.53 -41.61
C TYR A 289 25.20 42.77 -43.08
N LEU A 290 24.96 41.78 -43.96
CA LEU A 290 25.21 41.95 -45.39
C LEU A 290 24.35 43.05 -46.02
N ALA A 291 23.09 43.18 -45.60
CA ALA A 291 22.21 44.24 -46.05
C ALA A 291 22.68 45.63 -45.58
N GLU A 292 23.20 45.74 -44.36
CA GLU A 292 23.82 46.96 -43.83
C GLU A 292 25.06 47.36 -44.64
N VAL A 293 25.98 46.42 -44.87
CA VAL A 293 27.18 46.66 -45.69
C VAL A 293 26.80 47.11 -47.10
N LYS A 294 25.80 46.45 -47.71
CA LYS A 294 25.31 46.85 -49.03
C LYS A 294 24.72 48.26 -49.00
N ARG A 295 23.92 48.61 -47.99
CA ARG A 295 23.36 49.96 -47.84
C ARG A 295 24.47 51.02 -47.73
N ARG A 296 25.54 50.75 -46.98
CA ARG A 296 26.70 51.65 -46.89
C ARG A 296 27.43 51.81 -48.22
N ALA A 297 27.67 50.72 -48.92
CA ALA A 297 28.30 50.76 -50.25
C ALA A 297 27.43 51.52 -51.27
N ASP A 298 26.10 51.33 -51.22
CA ASP A 298 25.16 52.05 -52.08
C ASP A 298 25.14 53.56 -51.74
N THR A 299 25.21 53.94 -50.46
CA THR A 299 25.31 55.36 -50.06
C THR A 299 26.63 55.99 -50.52
N GLU A 300 27.77 55.32 -50.31
CA GLU A 300 29.07 55.80 -50.78
C GLU A 300 29.10 55.92 -52.30
N ARG A 301 28.51 54.96 -53.03
CA ARG A 301 28.39 55.04 -54.49
C ARG A 301 27.59 56.28 -54.92
N VAL A 302 26.45 56.54 -54.28
CA VAL A 302 25.62 57.70 -54.60
C VAL A 302 26.36 59.00 -54.32
N ASP A 303 27.08 59.10 -53.20
CA ASP A 303 27.88 60.28 -52.87
C ASP A 303 28.99 60.52 -53.92
N MET A 304 29.71 59.47 -54.30
CA MET A 304 30.74 59.54 -55.35
C MET A 304 30.15 59.92 -56.72
N GLU A 305 28.97 59.41 -57.08
CA GLU A 305 28.26 59.79 -58.31
C GLU A 305 27.86 61.28 -58.29
N GLN A 306 27.45 61.81 -57.14
CA GLN A 306 27.15 63.23 -56.98
C GLN A 306 28.40 64.09 -57.10
N GLU A 307 29.52 63.69 -56.49
CA GLU A 307 30.80 64.39 -56.62
C GLU A 307 31.29 64.39 -58.06
N LEU A 308 31.23 63.26 -58.76
CA LEU A 308 31.58 63.17 -60.18
C LEU A 308 30.70 64.10 -61.02
N ARG A 309 29.39 64.18 -60.73
CA ARG A 309 28.49 65.10 -61.43
C ARG A 309 28.88 66.56 -61.19
N ARG A 310 29.20 66.93 -59.95
CA ARG A 310 29.69 68.28 -59.62
C ARG A 310 30.98 68.61 -60.37
N LEU A 311 31.94 67.69 -60.39
CA LEU A 311 33.20 67.88 -61.13
C LEU A 311 32.98 67.99 -62.65
N GLN A 312 32.01 67.26 -63.20
CA GLN A 312 31.63 67.38 -64.61
C GLN A 312 31.01 68.75 -64.90
N GLU A 313 30.09 69.22 -64.05
CA GLU A 313 29.49 70.55 -64.14
C GLU A 313 30.57 71.64 -64.03
N ASP A 314 31.48 71.54 -63.05
CA ASP A 314 32.61 72.46 -62.88
C ASP A 314 33.51 72.47 -64.13
N LEU A 315 33.86 71.29 -64.67
CA LEU A 315 34.66 71.18 -65.89
C LEU A 315 33.96 71.79 -67.11
N GLU A 316 32.64 71.63 -67.25
CA GLU A 316 31.86 72.27 -68.31
C GLU A 316 31.84 73.79 -68.14
N THR A 317 31.66 74.29 -66.92
CA THR A 317 31.72 75.73 -66.66
C THR A 317 33.09 76.31 -66.96
N GLU A 318 34.19 75.61 -66.62
CA GLU A 318 35.55 76.03 -66.94
C GLU A 318 35.79 76.05 -68.46
N LYS A 319 35.33 75.01 -69.17
CA LYS A 319 35.41 74.95 -70.65
C LYS A 319 34.65 76.10 -71.30
N ASN A 320 33.43 76.39 -70.83
CA ASN A 320 32.63 77.51 -71.33
C ASN A 320 33.31 78.85 -71.04
N ALA A 321 33.84 79.05 -69.83
CA ALA A 321 34.59 80.25 -69.47
C ALA A 321 35.85 80.42 -70.35
N ARG A 322 36.54 79.32 -70.66
CA ARG A 322 37.71 79.32 -71.55
C ARG A 322 37.33 79.66 -73.00
N GLN A 323 36.23 79.09 -73.51
CA GLN A 323 35.69 79.45 -74.82
C GLN A 323 35.26 80.91 -74.89
N GLU A 324 34.60 81.44 -73.86
CA GLU A 324 34.26 82.86 -73.77
C GLU A 324 35.51 83.75 -73.74
N ALA A 325 36.53 83.36 -72.97
CA ALA A 325 37.80 84.07 -72.92
C ALA A 325 38.48 84.08 -74.30
N GLU A 326 38.50 82.95 -75.00
CA GLU A 326 39.00 82.85 -76.38
C GLU A 326 38.18 83.70 -77.35
N GLN A 327 36.85 83.71 -77.26
CA GLN A 327 36.00 84.57 -78.08
C GLN A 327 36.25 86.06 -77.80
N ARG A 328 36.39 86.45 -76.53
CA ARG A 328 36.76 87.81 -76.14
C ARG A 328 38.13 88.16 -76.68
N GLU A 329 39.11 87.26 -76.61
CA GLU A 329 40.44 87.46 -77.18
C GLU A 329 40.39 87.60 -78.71
N GLN A 330 39.60 86.77 -79.40
CA GLN A 330 39.38 86.89 -80.84
C GLN A 330 38.71 88.22 -81.22
N SER A 331 37.72 88.67 -80.44
CA SER A 331 37.11 89.99 -80.61
C SER A 331 38.16 91.09 -80.43
N LEU A 332 38.94 91.05 -79.36
CA LEU A 332 40.02 92.00 -79.10
C LEU A 332 41.09 91.99 -80.19
N ARG A 333 41.48 90.81 -80.70
CA ARG A 333 42.40 90.66 -81.84
C ARG A 333 41.81 91.26 -83.12
N SER A 334 40.51 91.07 -83.36
CA SER A 334 39.82 91.64 -84.52
C SER A 334 39.74 93.18 -84.42
N ASP A 335 39.46 93.72 -83.23
CA ASP A 335 39.45 95.16 -82.98
C ASP A 335 40.86 95.76 -83.05
N PHE A 336 41.88 95.04 -82.56
CA PHE A 336 43.27 95.42 -82.72
C PHE A 336 43.69 95.42 -84.20
N ASN A 337 43.28 94.43 -84.99
CA ASN A 337 43.51 94.43 -86.44
C ASN A 337 42.79 95.58 -87.15
N ARG A 338 41.57 95.94 -86.76
CA ARG A 338 40.88 97.14 -87.26
C ARG A 338 41.64 98.43 -86.91
N LEU A 339 42.18 98.52 -85.69
CA LEU A 339 43.03 99.63 -85.27
C LEU A 339 44.39 99.63 -85.99
N ALA A 340 44.92 98.46 -86.35
CA ALA A 340 46.17 98.30 -87.11
C ALA A 340 45.98 98.61 -88.60
N ASP A 341 44.84 98.25 -89.20
CA ASP A 341 44.46 98.65 -90.57
C ASP A 341 44.26 100.17 -90.67
N HIS A 342 43.75 100.81 -89.61
CA HIS A 342 43.77 102.28 -89.47
C HIS A 342 45.18 102.87 -89.26
N ARG A 343 46.19 102.03 -88.98
CA ARG A 343 47.60 102.42 -88.82
C ARG A 343 48.44 102.14 -90.07
N VAL A 344 47.87 101.54 -91.12
CA VAL A 344 48.57 101.36 -92.42
C VAL A 344 48.73 102.70 -93.17
N ASP A 345 48.08 103.79 -92.71
CA ASP A 345 48.34 105.18 -93.16
C ASP A 345 49.29 105.99 -92.25
N ALA A 346 49.91 105.37 -91.23
CA ALA A 346 50.88 106.06 -90.39
C ALA A 346 52.00 105.15 -89.88
N GLY A 347 53.07 105.09 -90.68
CA GLY A 347 54.45 105.09 -90.17
C GLY A 347 55.00 103.74 -89.73
N GLY A 348 55.86 103.18 -90.58
CA GLY A 348 56.76 102.09 -90.23
C GLY A 348 57.80 102.43 -89.15
N GLY A 349 58.52 101.40 -88.70
CA GLY A 349 59.68 101.58 -87.83
C GLY A 349 59.91 100.43 -86.87
N THR A 350 60.49 99.36 -87.41
CA THR A 350 61.17 98.26 -86.71
C THR A 350 62.05 98.69 -85.52
N ARG A 351 62.01 97.92 -84.41
CA ARG A 351 63.25 97.31 -83.87
C ARG A 351 62.99 96.23 -82.84
N ASP A 352 63.63 95.10 -83.13
CA ASP A 352 63.85 93.93 -82.30
C ASP A 352 64.55 94.24 -80.97
N THR A 353 64.17 93.51 -79.92
CA THR A 353 65.13 92.86 -79.00
C THR A 353 64.66 91.44 -78.65
N ARG A 354 65.42 90.47 -79.16
CA ARG A 354 65.42 89.06 -78.76
C ARG A 354 66.16 88.87 -77.42
N SER A 355 65.63 87.98 -76.58
CA SER A 355 66.37 87.11 -75.64
C SER A 355 65.43 85.96 -75.27
N SER A 356 65.43 84.83 -75.98
CA SER A 356 66.25 83.63 -75.72
C SER A 356 66.16 83.14 -74.26
N PHE A 357 65.35 82.09 -74.01
CA PHE A 357 65.74 80.66 -73.95
C PHE A 357 66.33 80.29 -72.57
N ASP A 358 65.63 79.48 -71.74
CA ASP A 358 65.84 78.03 -71.75
C ASP A 358 64.90 77.21 -70.86
N THR A 359 64.83 75.94 -71.24
CA THR A 359 63.92 74.82 -70.94
C THR A 359 64.31 74.02 -69.69
N ASN A 360 63.34 73.39 -68.99
CA ASN A 360 63.36 71.98 -68.51
C ASN A 360 62.10 71.72 -67.64
N ILE A 361 61.11 70.90 -68.03
CA ILE A 361 61.05 69.44 -68.23
C ILE A 361 61.45 68.64 -66.99
N GLY A 362 60.48 67.91 -66.45
CA GLY A 362 60.61 66.93 -65.38
C GLY A 362 59.27 66.21 -65.14
N GLU A 363 58.84 65.40 -66.11
CA GLU A 363 57.86 64.33 -65.91
C GLU A 363 58.45 63.26 -64.97
N SER A 364 57.63 62.66 -64.13
CA SER A 364 57.86 61.30 -63.61
C SER A 364 56.54 60.66 -63.18
N PHE A 365 56.19 59.61 -63.90
CA PHE A 365 55.12 58.65 -63.68
C PHE A 365 55.50 57.61 -62.59
N GLY A 366 54.48 57.00 -62.00
CA GLY A 366 54.53 55.69 -61.32
C GLY A 366 54.55 55.81 -59.79
N GLY A 367 53.80 55.02 -59.01
CA GLY A 367 53.00 53.84 -59.27
C GLY A 367 52.53 53.29 -57.92
N GLN A 368 51.49 52.47 -57.97
CA GLN A 368 50.73 51.84 -56.89
C GLN A 368 51.53 51.25 -55.72
N GLY A 369 50.92 51.29 -54.52
CA GLY A 369 51.27 50.44 -53.39
C GLY A 369 50.11 50.32 -52.40
N TYR A 370 49.42 49.17 -52.46
CA TYR A 370 48.29 48.79 -51.62
C TYR A 370 48.62 48.83 -50.11
N GLY A 371 47.87 49.63 -49.35
CA GLY A 371 47.86 49.58 -47.87
C GLY A 371 46.84 48.56 -47.37
N GLY A 372 47.25 47.30 -47.22
CA GLY A 372 46.47 46.26 -46.55
C GLY A 372 46.61 46.39 -45.03
N GLY A 373 45.65 47.06 -44.39
CA GLY A 373 45.49 47.08 -42.94
C GLY A 373 44.71 45.86 -42.47
N TYR A 374 45.39 44.91 -41.82
CA TYR A 374 44.73 43.89 -40.99
C TYR A 374 44.45 44.47 -39.60
N PRO A 375 43.21 44.37 -39.07
CA PRO A 375 43.01 44.43 -37.63
C PRO A 375 42.87 43.04 -37.02
N ALA A 376 43.72 42.83 -36.02
CA ALA A 376 43.70 41.90 -34.89
C ALA A 376 42.47 40.99 -34.68
N GLN A 377 42.74 39.69 -34.57
CA GLN A 377 41.91 38.73 -33.83
C GLN A 377 42.13 38.89 -32.31
N PRO A 378 41.07 38.84 -31.49
CA PRO A 378 41.20 38.45 -30.09
C PRO A 378 41.04 36.92 -29.96
N GLN A 379 42.07 36.27 -29.41
CA GLN A 379 42.03 34.87 -28.99
C GLN A 379 41.14 34.72 -27.76
N SER A 380 40.12 33.88 -27.90
CA SER A 380 39.25 33.37 -26.86
C SER A 380 39.77 32.03 -26.30
N GLN A 381 39.94 31.96 -24.98
CA GLN A 381 39.78 30.77 -24.14
C GLN A 381 39.07 31.23 -22.85
N PRO A 382 38.24 30.42 -22.17
CA PRO A 382 38.52 29.02 -21.85
C PRO A 382 37.36 28.02 -22.08
N GLN A 383 37.71 26.76 -22.35
CA GLN A 383 36.81 25.62 -22.13
C GLN A 383 37.19 24.93 -20.82
N SER A 384 36.20 24.87 -19.94
CA SER A 384 36.17 24.16 -18.67
C SER A 384 35.84 22.68 -18.85
N GLU A 385 36.67 21.85 -18.22
CA GLU A 385 36.36 20.61 -17.48
C GLU A 385 35.30 19.63 -18.04
N LEU A 386 35.82 18.51 -18.54
CA LEU A 386 35.17 17.19 -18.52
C LEU A 386 35.82 16.37 -17.38
N MET A 387 35.12 16.23 -16.25
CA MET A 387 35.31 15.12 -15.32
C MET A 387 34.11 14.19 -15.44
N LEU A 388 34.37 12.94 -15.82
CA LEU A 388 33.48 11.80 -15.68
C LEU A 388 34.17 10.81 -14.75
N ALA A 389 33.58 10.62 -13.58
CA ALA A 389 33.74 9.47 -12.69
C ALA A 389 32.34 8.90 -12.44
#